data_AF-A0A815XL50-F1
#
_entry.id   AF-A0A815XL50-F1
#
_cell.length_a   1.000
_cell.length_b   1.000
_cell.length_c   1.000
_cell.angle_alpha   90.00
_cell.angle_beta   90.00
_cell.angle_gamma   90.00
#
_symmetry.space_group_name_H-M   'P 1'
#
loop_
_entity.id
_entity.type
_entity.pdbx_description
1 polymer ?
#
loop_
_entity_poly.entity_id
_entity_poly.type
_entity_poly.pdbx_seq_one_letter_code
_entity_poly.pdbx_strand_id
1 'polypeptide(L)'
;TLSKYYFLQCYSRGNPLPRLRWSKNKDTLEYYPLSKQCKTSCRIYSIQHKYQSFLYFRSFTLDDIGIYICHAENPLNQTMATVDLTIGHQHQPNINNACSSLKFCHNQGQCIIFNVNQTKCL
;
A
#
# COMPACT_ATOMS: atom_id res chain seq x y z
N THR A 1 -16.76 -9.52 1.36
CA THR A 1 -15.28 -9.51 1.24
C THR A 1 -14.81 -8.07 1.18
N LEU A 2 -14.08 -7.59 2.20
CA LEU A 2 -13.50 -6.25 2.18
C LEU A 2 -12.29 -6.24 1.24
N SER A 3 -12.37 -5.53 0.13
CA SER A 3 -11.22 -5.27 -0.72
C SER A 3 -10.25 -4.36 0.04
N LYS A 4 -9.05 -4.85 0.37
CA LYS A 4 -7.96 -3.99 0.85
C LYS A 4 -7.46 -3.15 -0.32
N TYR A 5 -7.44 -1.84 -0.16
CA TYR A 5 -6.85 -0.90 -1.12
C TYR A 5 -5.76 -0.11 -0.40
N TYR A 6 -4.62 0.07 -1.07
CA TYR A 6 -3.57 0.96 -0.60
C TYR A 6 -3.71 2.28 -1.35
N PHE A 7 -3.34 3.40 -0.73
CA PHE A 7 -3.35 4.68 -1.43
C PHE A 7 -2.30 5.65 -0.90
N LEU A 8 -1.81 6.52 -1.79
CA LEU A 8 -1.12 7.73 -1.41
C LEU A 8 -2.10 8.90 -1.45
N GLN A 9 -2.05 9.77 -0.46
CA GLN A 9 -2.88 10.96 -0.39
C GLN A 9 -2.00 12.20 -0.51
N CYS A 10 -2.39 13.11 -1.39
CA CYS A 10 -1.78 14.42 -1.54
C CYS A 10 -2.80 15.51 -1.21
N TYR A 11 -2.33 16.51 -0.48
CA TYR A 11 -3.12 17.64 -0.03
C TYR A 11 -2.46 18.94 -0.44
N SER A 12 -3.24 19.86 -1.02
CA SER A 12 -2.76 21.20 -1.33
C SER A 12 -3.81 22.25 -0.97
N ARG A 13 -3.33 23.48 -0.76
CA ARG A 13 -4.15 24.67 -0.60
C ARG A 13 -3.59 25.77 -1.48
N GLY A 14 -4.46 26.62 -2.00
CA GLY A 14 -4.04 27.77 -2.79
C GLY A 14 -5.22 28.61 -3.27
N ASN A 15 -4.93 29.87 -3.56
CA ASN A 15 -5.83 30.77 -4.25
C ASN A 15 -5.03 31.53 -5.34
N PRO A 16 -5.26 31.28 -6.64
CA PRO A 16 -6.24 30.35 -7.22
C PRO A 16 -6.03 28.89 -6.83
N LEU A 17 -7.10 28.09 -6.89
CA LEU A 17 -7.09 26.67 -6.52
C LEU A 17 -6.06 25.90 -7.37
N PRO A 18 -5.14 25.12 -6.76
CA PRO A 18 -4.10 24.43 -7.50
C PRO A 18 -4.62 23.19 -8.21
N ARG A 19 -3.96 22.82 -9.31
CA ARG A 19 -4.09 21.52 -9.99
C ARG A 19 -3.08 20.55 -9.39
N LEU A 20 -3.50 19.29 -9.21
CA LEU A 20 -2.63 18.22 -8.70
C LEU A 20 -2.30 17.20 -9.79
N ARG A 21 -1.03 16.81 -9.87
CA ARG A 21 -0.51 15.77 -10.78
C ARG A 21 0.47 14.87 -10.03
N TRP A 22 0.42 13.56 -10.26
CA TRP A 22 1.38 12.56 -9.81
C TRP A 22 2.43 12.20 -10.89
N SER A 23 3.64 11.90 -10.44
CA SER A 23 4.65 11.20 -11.24
C SER A 23 5.28 10.08 -10.42
N LYS A 24 5.82 9.07 -11.11
CA LYS A 24 6.60 7.99 -10.50
C LYS A 24 7.96 7.92 -11.20
N ASN A 25 9.05 7.91 -10.44
CA ASN A 25 10.41 7.79 -10.99
C ASN A 25 10.73 8.81 -12.10
N LYS A 26 10.14 10.01 -12.02
CA LYS A 26 10.19 11.10 -13.02
C LYS A 26 9.31 10.93 -14.25
N ASP A 27 8.66 9.78 -14.42
CA ASP A 27 7.66 9.56 -15.47
C ASP A 27 6.29 10.07 -15.01
N THR A 28 5.63 10.85 -15.87
CA THR A 28 4.27 11.30 -15.61
C THR A 28 3.34 10.11 -15.68
N LEU A 29 2.51 9.92 -14.65
CA LEU A 29 1.51 8.85 -14.68
C LEU A 29 0.34 9.30 -15.57
N GLU A 30 0.09 8.60 -16.68
CA GLU A 30 -1.11 8.80 -17.48
C GLU A 30 -2.34 8.30 -16.70
N TYR A 31 -3.26 9.22 -16.39
CA TYR A 31 -4.46 8.94 -15.61
C TYR A 31 -5.57 8.38 -16.50
N TYR A 32 -6.19 7.30 -16.06
CA TYR A 32 -7.47 6.87 -16.58
C TYR A 32 -8.50 6.77 -15.45
N PRO A 33 -9.72 7.34 -15.62
CA PRO A 33 -10.78 7.22 -14.64
C PRO A 33 -11.17 5.74 -14.47
N LEU A 34 -11.00 5.20 -13.25
CA LEU A 34 -11.52 3.91 -12.72
C LEU A 34 -12.01 2.88 -13.76
N SER A 35 -11.21 2.57 -14.78
CA SER A 35 -11.53 1.51 -15.73
C SER A 35 -10.99 0.19 -15.16
N LYS A 36 -11.70 -0.91 -15.41
CA LYS A 36 -11.37 -2.24 -14.86
C LYS A 36 -9.97 -2.76 -15.26
N GLN A 37 -9.27 -2.07 -16.16
CA GLN A 37 -7.98 -2.44 -16.75
C GLN A 37 -6.78 -1.66 -16.16
N CYS A 38 -6.98 -0.66 -15.29
CA CYS A 38 -5.88 0.15 -14.75
C CYS A 38 -5.36 -0.36 -13.39
N LYS A 39 -4.04 -0.39 -13.21
CA LYS A 39 -3.38 -0.71 -11.92
C LYS A 39 -3.59 0.39 -10.86
N THR A 40 -3.68 1.65 -11.29
CA THR A 40 -3.80 2.84 -10.44
C THR A 40 -4.97 3.74 -10.82
N SER A 41 -5.56 4.43 -9.84
CA SER A 41 -6.67 5.39 -10.05
C SER A 41 -6.49 6.66 -9.22
N CYS A 42 -6.96 7.81 -9.72
CA CYS A 42 -7.03 9.06 -8.97
C CYS A 42 -8.46 9.47 -8.59
N ARG A 43 -8.68 9.93 -7.36
CA ARG A 43 -9.91 10.65 -6.96
C ARG A 43 -9.56 12.04 -6.47
N ILE A 44 -10.35 13.02 -6.90
CA ILE A 44 -10.09 14.44 -6.64
C ILE A 44 -11.30 15.07 -5.96
N TYR A 45 -11.06 15.79 -4.86
CA TYR A 45 -12.08 16.53 -4.12
C TYR A 45 -11.65 17.99 -3.92
N SER A 46 -12.59 18.92 -4.12
CA SER A 46 -12.40 20.35 -3.88
C SER A 46 -13.41 20.83 -2.85
N ILE A 47 -12.92 21.37 -1.73
CA ILE A 47 -13.74 21.98 -0.67
C ILE A 47 -12.99 23.22 -0.17
N GLN A 48 -13.55 24.42 -0.38
CA GLN A 48 -13.05 25.71 0.17
C GLN A 48 -11.52 25.86 0.22
N HIS A 49 -10.89 26.24 -0.91
CA HIS A 49 -9.42 26.44 -1.05
C HIS A 49 -8.54 25.23 -0.74
N LYS A 50 -9.11 24.03 -0.59
CA LYS A 50 -8.39 22.78 -0.33
C LYS A 50 -8.62 21.83 -1.50
N TYR A 51 -7.55 21.19 -1.94
CA TYR A 51 -7.58 20.22 -3.03
C TYR A 51 -6.88 18.93 -2.60
N GLN A 52 -7.56 17.80 -2.78
CA GLN A 52 -7.06 16.48 -2.41
C GLN A 52 -6.99 15.57 -3.63
N SER A 53 -5.91 14.81 -3.74
CA SER A 53 -5.75 13.76 -4.74
C SER A 53 -5.31 12.47 -4.07
N PHE A 54 -5.95 11.37 -4.44
CA PHE A 54 -5.65 10.04 -3.91
C PHE A 54 -5.18 9.13 -5.04
N LEU A 55 -3.98 8.56 -4.94
CA LEU A 55 -3.48 7.54 -5.86
C LEU A 55 -3.75 6.15 -5.25
N TYR A 56 -4.73 5.42 -5.78
CA TYR A 56 -5.11 4.09 -5.29
C TYR A 56 -4.36 2.98 -6.01
N PHE A 57 -3.99 1.94 -5.26
CA PHE A 57 -3.43 0.69 -5.75
C PHE A 57 -4.43 -0.44 -5.53
N ARG A 58 -4.84 -1.11 -6.60
CA ARG A 58 -5.80 -2.23 -6.53
C ARG A 58 -5.18 -3.50 -5.95
N SER A 59 -3.90 -3.72 -6.25
CA SER A 59 -3.04 -4.77 -5.74
C SER A 59 -1.65 -4.16 -5.60
N PHE A 60 -0.94 -4.47 -4.51
CA PHE A 60 0.40 -3.96 -4.28
C PHE A 60 1.43 -4.99 -4.72
N THR A 61 2.30 -4.63 -5.67
CA THR A 61 3.40 -5.50 -6.14
C THR A 61 4.75 -4.80 -6.00
N LEU A 62 5.84 -5.54 -6.24
CA LEU A 62 7.19 -4.97 -6.24
C LEU A 62 7.34 -3.85 -7.29
N ASP A 63 6.58 -3.91 -8.39
CA ASP A 63 6.58 -2.87 -9.42
C ASP A 63 5.99 -1.55 -8.93
N ASP A 64 5.23 -1.55 -7.82
CA ASP A 64 4.66 -0.35 -7.21
C ASP A 64 5.69 0.40 -6.35
N ILE A 65 6.83 -0.21 -6.02
CA ILE A 65 7.94 0.46 -5.32
C ILE A 65 8.51 1.59 -6.17
N GLY A 66 8.91 2.68 -5.52
CA GLY A 66 9.62 3.77 -6.17
C GLY A 66 9.28 5.14 -5.59
N ILE A 67 9.79 6.18 -6.25
CA ILE A 67 9.62 7.56 -5.81
C ILE A 67 8.38 8.15 -6.48
N TYR A 68 7.39 8.48 -5.67
CA TYR A 68 6.17 9.17 -6.09
C TYR A 68 6.27 10.66 -5.78
N ILE A 69 5.87 11.50 -6.73
CA ILE A 69 5.85 12.95 -6.54
C ILE A 69 4.45 13.47 -6.85
N CYS A 70 3.85 14.18 -5.90
CA CYS A 70 2.66 14.98 -6.14
C CYS A 70 3.06 16.42 -6.41
N HIS A 71 2.75 16.91 -7.60
CA HIS A 71 2.94 18.28 -8.06
C HIS A 71 1.65 19.06 -7.81
N ALA A 72 1.77 20.21 -7.17
CA ALA A 72 0.70 21.16 -6.98
C ALA A 72 1.07 22.48 -7.66
N GLU A 73 0.22 22.94 -8.59
CA GLU A 73 0.49 24.16 -9.35
C GLU A 73 -0.73 25.06 -9.46
N ASN A 74 -0.52 26.37 -9.41
CA ASN A 74 -1.49 27.36 -9.85
C ASN A 74 -0.75 28.42 -10.69
N PRO A 75 -1.45 29.41 -11.28
CA PRO A 75 -0.80 30.42 -12.12
C PRO A 75 0.26 31.28 -11.41
N LEU A 76 0.30 31.27 -10.06
CA LEU A 76 1.21 32.09 -9.27
C LEU A 76 2.44 31.30 -8.81
N ASN A 77 2.32 30.00 -8.56
CA ASN A 77 3.39 29.19 -8.01
C ASN A 77 3.20 27.67 -8.24
N GLN A 78 4.31 26.93 -8.09
CA GLN A 78 4.36 25.48 -8.08
C GLN A 78 5.06 24.96 -6.82
N THR A 79 4.62 23.81 -6.30
CA THR A 79 5.29 23.06 -5.24
C THR A 79 5.15 21.55 -5.44
N MET A 80 5.97 20.77 -4.73
CA MET A 80 6.00 19.31 -4.85
C MET A 80 6.08 18.64 -3.47
N ALA A 81 5.46 17.46 -3.36
CA ALA A 81 5.63 16.55 -2.23
C ALA A 81 6.11 15.19 -2.73
N THR A 82 7.17 14.67 -2.13
CA THR A 82 7.82 13.42 -2.53
C THR A 82 7.59 12.33 -1.48
N VAL A 83 7.28 11.12 -1.96
CA VAL A 83 7.14 9.91 -1.14
C VAL A 83 8.04 8.84 -1.74
N ASP A 84 8.98 8.33 -0.95
CA ASP A 84 9.73 7.13 -1.30
C ASP A 84 8.99 5.90 -0.77
N LEU A 85 8.40 5.12 -1.68
CA LEU A 85 7.63 3.94 -1.34
C LEU A 85 8.53 2.71 -1.43
N THR A 86 8.90 2.17 -0.27
CA THR A 86 9.80 1.02 -0.13
C THR A 86 9.11 -0.18 0.53
N ILE A 87 9.71 -1.37 0.41
CA ILE A 87 9.27 -2.55 1.19
C ILE A 87 9.75 -2.36 2.62
N GLY A 88 8.83 -2.45 3.58
CA GLY A 88 9.19 -2.59 4.98
C GLY A 88 9.69 -4.01 5.25
N HIS A 89 10.90 -4.15 5.78
CA HIS A 89 11.44 -5.44 6.23
C HIS A 89 10.99 -5.83 7.65
N GLN A 90 10.05 -5.10 8.24
CA GLN A 90 9.76 -5.24 9.67
C GLN A 90 8.68 -6.27 9.97
N HIS A 91 9.09 -7.23 10.80
CA HIS A 91 8.34 -8.32 11.42
C HIS A 91 7.84 -9.37 10.44
N GLN A 92 8.78 -10.24 9.99
CA GLN A 92 8.38 -11.64 9.83
C GLN A 92 7.63 -12.03 11.12
N PRO A 93 6.38 -12.52 11.03
CA PRO A 93 5.68 -12.99 12.21
C PRO A 93 6.50 -14.15 12.77
N ASN A 94 7.18 -13.90 13.90
CA ASN A 94 7.90 -14.95 14.58
C ASN A 94 6.86 -15.79 15.33
N ILE A 95 6.77 -17.07 14.98
CA ILE A 95 5.94 -18.01 15.73
C ILE A 95 6.80 -18.49 16.91
N ASN A 96 6.83 -17.70 17.99
CA ASN A 96 7.60 -18.03 19.19
C ASN A 96 7.13 -19.34 19.88
N ASN A 97 5.98 -19.89 19.47
CA ASN A 97 5.37 -21.11 20.03
C ASN A 97 4.98 -22.15 18.97
N ALA A 98 5.86 -22.43 18.01
CA ALA A 98 5.70 -23.62 17.17
C ALA A 98 6.71 -24.70 17.58
N CYS A 99 6.50 -25.36 18.73
CA CYS A 99 6.86 -26.78 18.94
C CYS A 99 6.54 -27.26 20.37
N SER A 100 5.49 -28.06 20.51
CA SER A 100 5.47 -29.15 21.50
C SER A 100 4.51 -30.22 21.00
N SER A 101 4.95 -30.96 19.98
CA SER A 101 4.26 -32.09 19.33
C SER A 101 2.86 -31.78 18.72
N LEU A 102 2.68 -32.05 17.44
CA LEU A 102 1.31 -32.12 16.88
C LEU A 102 0.70 -33.46 17.31
N LYS A 103 -0.37 -33.40 18.11
CA LYS A 103 -1.11 -34.58 18.61
C LYS A 103 -2.46 -34.69 17.89
N PHE A 104 -2.63 -35.71 17.06
CA PHE A 104 -3.91 -36.05 16.44
C PHE A 104 -4.50 -37.26 17.16
N CYS A 105 -5.66 -37.11 17.81
CA CYS A 105 -6.35 -38.21 18.47
C CYS A 105 -7.58 -38.65 17.68
N HIS A 106 -7.77 -39.96 17.52
CA HIS A 106 -9.00 -40.54 17.00
C HIS A 106 -9.99 -40.87 18.13
N ASN A 107 -11.28 -41.03 17.81
CA ASN A 107 -12.38 -41.25 18.76
C ASN A 107 -12.25 -42.52 19.65
N GLN A 108 -11.19 -43.31 19.47
CA GLN A 108 -10.86 -44.52 20.24
C GLN A 108 -9.67 -44.33 21.21
N GLY A 109 -9.23 -43.09 21.44
CA GLY A 109 -8.15 -42.79 22.39
C GLY A 109 -6.73 -43.05 21.87
N GLN A 110 -6.59 -43.52 20.63
CA GLN A 110 -5.30 -43.61 19.95
C GLN A 110 -4.90 -42.23 19.40
N CYS A 111 -3.69 -41.78 19.75
CA CYS A 111 -3.16 -40.50 19.27
C CYS A 111 -1.84 -40.70 18.52
N ILE A 112 -1.73 -40.07 17.35
CA ILE A 112 -0.49 -39.97 16.57
C ILE A 112 0.23 -38.69 17.00
N ILE A 113 1.50 -38.84 17.41
CA ILE A 113 2.36 -37.75 17.85
C ILE A 113 3.40 -37.51 16.75
N PHE A 114 3.34 -36.36 16.09
CA PHE A 114 4.39 -35.93 15.18
C PHE A 114 5.43 -35.12 15.95
N ASN A 115 6.59 -35.75 16.19
CA ASN A 115 7.77 -35.07 16.70
C ASN A 115 8.38 -34.26 15.56
N VAL A 116 8.12 -32.95 15.57
CA VAL A 116 8.71 -32.05 14.58
C VAL A 116 10.14 -31.75 15.03
N ASN A 117 11.13 -32.37 14.38
CA ASN A 117 12.53 -32.00 14.55
C ASN A 117 12.79 -30.67 13.81
N GLN A 118 12.56 -29.53 14.47
CA GLN A 118 13.09 -28.25 13.99
C GLN A 118 14.04 -27.63 15.02
N THR A 119 15.27 -27.43 14.58
CA THR A 119 16.48 -27.15 15.36
C THR A 119 16.64 -25.70 15.80
N LYS A 120 15.56 -24.91 15.96
CA LYS A 120 15.67 -23.57 16.57
C LYS A 120 14.33 -23.08 17.10
N CYS A 121 14.10 -23.33 18.38
CA CYS A 121 13.26 -22.48 19.22
C CYS A 121 14.18 -21.41 19.83
N LEU A 122 13.83 -20.12 19.69
CA LEU A 122 14.43 -19.01 20.45
C LEU A 122 13.37 -18.46 21.40
#